data_AF-A0A380H402-F1
#
_entry.id   AF-A0A380H402-F1
#
_cell.length_a   1.000
_cell.length_b   1.000
_cell.length_c   1.000
_cell.angle_alpha   90.00
_cell.angle_beta   90.00
_cell.angle_gamma   90.00
#
_symmetry.space_group_name_H-M   'P 1'
#
loop_
_entity.id
_entity.type
_entity.pdbx_description
1 polymer ?
#
loop_
_entity_poly.entity_id
_entity_poly.type
_entity_poly.pdbx_seq_one_letter_code
_entity_poly.pdbx_strand_id
1 'polypeptide(L)' 'MQQLTKLIPSHIDRVAVVVDPSITLVETLIKQTNINTIQLHGNERIQLIKNIKAIKPGIKITKAYLLINI' A
#
# COMPACT_ATOMS: atom_id res chain seq x y z
N MET A 1 -9.44 8.00 8.54
CA MET A 1 -9.14 6.80 7.73
C MET A 1 -9.40 5.47 8.44
N GLN A 2 -8.95 5.28 9.69
CA GLN A 2 -9.02 3.98 10.40
C GLN A 2 -10.43 3.36 10.48
N GLN A 3 -11.48 4.17 10.67
CA GLN A 3 -12.86 3.68 10.75
C GLN A 3 -13.46 3.32 9.38
N LEU A 4 -13.10 4.06 8.32
CA LEU A 4 -13.76 3.90 7.02
C LEU A 4 -13.49 2.51 6.43
N THR A 5 -12.22 2.06 6.43
CA THR A 5 -11.83 0.74 5.88
C THR A 5 -12.42 -0.46 6.62
N LYS A 6 -12.89 -0.28 7.86
CA LYS A 6 -13.50 -1.35 8.66
C LYS A 6 -14.96 -1.62 8.29
N LEU A 7 -15.63 -0.61 7.73
CA LEU A 7 -17.04 -0.69 7.32
C LEU A 7 -17.21 -1.13 5.87
N ILE A 8 -16.12 -1.15 5.09
CA ILE A 8 -16.14 -1.54 3.69
C ILE A 8 -16.22 -3.08 3.58
N PRO A 9 -17.19 -3.62 2.82
CA PRO A 9 -17.31 -5.06 2.55
C PRO A 9 -16.03 -5.68 2.00
N SER A 10 -15.81 -6.96 2.29
CA SER A 10 -14.58 -7.67 1.93
C SER A 10 -14.32 -7.76 0.42
N HIS A 11 -15.37 -7.71 -0.41
CA HIS A 11 -15.27 -7.78 -1.87
C HIS A 11 -14.79 -6.47 -2.51
N ILE A 12 -14.77 -5.36 -1.76
CA ILE A 12 -14.25 -4.07 -2.24
C ILE A 12 -12.80 -3.93 -1.79
N ASP A 13 -11.91 -3.70 -2.76
CA ASP A 13 -10.50 -3.45 -2.46
C ASP A 13 -10.34 -2.15 -1.67
N ARG A 14 -9.58 -2.23 -0.57
CA ARG A 14 -9.25 -1.11 0.30
C ARG A 14 -7.80 -0.77 0.04
N VAL A 15 -7.62 0.33 -0.68
CA VAL A 15 -6.35 0.70 -1.28
C VAL A 15 -5.75 1.88 -0.52
N ALA A 16 -4.51 1.73 -0.03
CA ALA A 16 -3.72 2.86 0.42
C ALA A 16 -2.83 3.34 -0.72
N VAL A 17 -2.98 4.60 -1.11
CA VAL A 17 -2.11 5.27 -2.10
C VAL A 17 -1.06 6.08 -1.35
N VAL A 18 0.21 5.82 -1.63
CA VAL A 18 1.34 6.42 -0.92
C VAL A 18 2.46 6.81 -1.89
N VAL A 19 3.24 7.82 -1.51
CA VAL A 19 4.40 8.32 -2.24
C VAL A 19 5.60 8.27 -1.31
N ASP A 20 6.61 7.49 -1.68
CA ASP A 20 7.88 7.32 -0.97
C ASP A 20 7.74 7.09 0.55
N PRO A 21 6.88 6.15 0.99
CA PRO A 21 6.65 5.94 2.42
C PRO A 21 7.86 5.30 3.11
N SER A 22 8.04 5.63 4.39
CA SER A 22 8.91 4.84 5.26
C SER A 22 8.29 3.47 5.56
N ILE A 23 9.13 2.48 5.90
CA ILE A 23 8.61 1.17 6.29
C ILE A 23 7.74 1.24 7.55
N THR A 24 8.08 2.12 8.49
CA THR A 24 7.31 2.35 9.71
C THR A 24 5.90 2.86 9.39
N LEU A 25 5.76 3.78 8.43
CA LEU A 25 4.44 4.23 7.97
C LEU A 25 3.63 3.08 7.36
N VAL A 26 4.26 2.24 6.54
CA VAL A 26 3.57 1.08 5.95
C VAL A 26 3.10 0.11 7.03
N GLU A 27 3.91 -0.16 8.04
CA GLU A 27 3.49 -0.97 9.20
C GLU A 27 2.28 -0.37 9.91
N THR A 28 2.32 0.94 10.18
CA THR A 28 1.21 1.64 10.82
C THR A 28 -0.07 1.52 9.99
N LEU A 29 0.01 1.71 8.67
CA LEU A 29 -1.13 1.55 7.76
C LEU A 29 -1.69 0.13 7.81
N ILE A 30 -0.83 -0.89 7.73
CA ILE A 30 -1.24 -2.30 7.78
C ILE A 30 -1.87 -2.65 9.13
N LYS A 31 -1.33 -2.16 10.24
CA LYS A 31 -1.82 -2.45 11.61
C LYS A 31 -3.12 -1.72 11.93
N GLN A 32 -3.28 -0.48 11.47
CA GLN A 32 -4.37 0.40 11.90
C GLN A 32 -5.55 0.43 10.92
N THR A 33 -5.41 -0.14 9.73
CA THR A 33 -6.44 -0.14 8.70
C THR A 33 -6.67 -1.55 8.18
N ASN A 34 -7.81 -1.78 7.52
CA ASN A 34 -8.10 -3.06 6.89
C ASN A 34 -7.77 -3.05 5.39
N ILE A 35 -6.69 -2.36 5.00
CA ILE A 35 -6.25 -2.34 3.59
C ILE A 35 -5.81 -3.72 3.14
N ASN A 36 -6.15 -4.05 1.90
CA ASN A 36 -5.71 -5.27 1.23
C ASN A 36 -4.77 -4.96 0.05
N THR A 37 -4.61 -3.68 -0.30
CA THR A 37 -3.78 -3.21 -1.42
C THR A 37 -3.01 -1.96 -1.03
N ILE A 38 -1.75 -1.85 -1.48
CA ILE A 38 -0.94 -0.62 -1.44
C ILE A 38 -0.57 -0.23 -2.87
N GLN A 39 -0.77 1.03 -3.23
CA GLN A 39 -0.28 1.62 -4.48
C GLN A 39 0.89 2.55 -4.19
N LEU A 40 2.04 2.24 -4.79
CA LEU A 40 3.29 2.98 -4.64
C LEU A 40 3.47 3.93 -5.83
N HIS A 41 3.41 5.23 -5.59
CA HIS A 41 3.43 6.27 -6.62
C HIS A 41 4.74 7.06 -6.71
N GLY A 42 5.70 6.83 -5.80
CA GLY A 42 6.98 7.53 -5.78
C GLY A 42 8.09 6.83 -6.57
N ASN A 43 9.30 6.88 -6.03
CA ASN A 43 10.50 6.23 -6.57
C ASN A 43 10.97 5.09 -5.65
N GLU A 44 10.02 4.37 -5.07
CA GLU A 44 10.30 3.33 -4.09
C GLU A 44 11.14 2.20 -4.68
N ARG A 45 12.18 1.80 -3.95
CA ARG A 45 13.05 0.68 -4.34
C ARG A 45 12.33 -0.65 -4.18
N ILE A 46 12.74 -1.65 -4.96
CA ILE A 46 12.28 -3.04 -4.84
C ILE A 46 12.43 -3.59 -3.41
N GLN A 47 13.42 -3.12 -2.65
CA GLN A 47 13.60 -3.54 -1.25
C GLN A 47 12.41 -3.16 -0.37
N LEU A 48 11.79 -2.00 -0.59
CA LEU A 48 10.58 -1.63 0.14
C LEU A 48 9.46 -2.63 -0.17
N ILE A 49 9.25 -2.98 -1.44
CA ILE A 49 8.25 -3.97 -1.87
C ILE A 49 8.47 -5.32 -1.16
N LYS A 50 9.73 -5.79 -1.09
CA LYS A 50 10.11 -7.01 -0.35
C LYS A 50 9.76 -6.92 1.14
N ASN A 51 10.09 -5.81 1.78
CA ASN A 51 9.79 -5.59 3.19
C ASN A 51 8.26 -5.58 3.45
N ILE A 52 7.48 -4.92 2.59
CA ILE A 52 6.01 -4.91 2.67
C ILE A 52 5.44 -6.32 2.56
N LYS A 53 5.94 -7.13 1.62
CA LYS A 53 5.55 -8.54 1.46
C LYS A 53 5.93 -9.40 2.65
N ALA A 54 7.06 -9.13 3.30
CA ALA A 54 7.44 -9.82 4.53
C ALA A 54 6.48 -9.49 5.69
N ILE A 55 6.01 -8.25 5.80
CA ILE A 55 5.07 -7.82 6.84
C ILE A 55 3.66 -8.37 6.61
N LYS A 56 3.16 -8.35 5.36
CA LYS A 56 1.84 -8.88 4.99
C LYS A 56 1.89 -9.63 3.66
N PRO A 57 2.18 -10.94 3.65
CA PRO A 57 2.38 -11.71 2.41
C PRO A 57 1.22 -11.62 1.40
N GLY A 58 -0.02 -11.58 1.90
CA GLY A 58 -1.24 -11.51 1.09
C GLY A 58 -1.62 -10.11 0.59
N ILE A 59 -0.86 -9.06 0.90
CA ILE A 59 -1.19 -7.70 0.44
C ILE A 59 -0.94 -7.58 -1.07
N LYS A 60 -1.87 -7.01 -1.83
CA LYS A 60 -1.65 -6.64 -3.22
C LYS A 60 -0.77 -5.38 -3.28
N ILE A 61 0.16 -5.33 -4.22
CA ILE A 61 1.01 -4.16 -4.44
C ILE A 61 0.91 -3.76 -5.90
N THR A 62 0.54 -2.51 -6.16
CA THR A 62 0.57 -1.90 -7.50
C THR A 62 1.64 -0.82 -7.50
N LYS A 63 2.53 -0.84 -8.50
CA LYS A 63 3.51 0.22 -8.71
C LYS A 63 3.01 1.11 -9.84
N ALA A 64 2.86 2.41 -9.57
CA ALA A 64 2.59 3.39 -10.60
C ALA A 64 3.91 3.90 -11.19
N TYR A 65 3.92 4.06 -12.51
CA TYR A 65 5.00 4.70 -13.26
C TYR A 65 4.41 5.87 -14.03
N LEU A 66 5.09 7.01 -13.97
CA LEU A 66 4.73 8.16 -14.80
C LEU A 66 5.15 7.87 -16.25
N LEU A 67 4.19 7.92 -17.17
CA LEU A 67 4.48 7.95 -18.60
C LEU A 67 4.66 9.41 -19.01
N ILE A 68 5.88 9.80 -19.31
CA ILE A 68 6.19 11.11 -19.88
C ILE A 68 6.25 10.89 -21.40
N ASN A 69 5.37 11.54 -22.16
CA ASN A 69 5.51 11.57 -23.62
C ASN A 69 6.70 12.46 -23.96
N ILE A 70 7.74 11.86 -24.55
CA ILE A 70 8.93 12.53 -25.08
C ILE A 70 8.75 12.63 -26.60
#